data_AF-A0A354AZ51-F1
#
_entry.id   AF-A0A354AZ51-F1
#
_cell.length_a   1.000
_cell.length_b   1.000
_cell.length_c   1.000
_cell.angle_alpha   90.00
_cell.angle_beta   90.00
_cell.angle_gamma   90.00
#
_symmetry.space_group_name_H-M   'P 1'
#
loop_
_entity.id
_entity.type
_entity.pdbx_description
1 polymer ?
#
loop_
_entity_poly.entity_id
_entity_poly.type
_entity_poly.pdbx_seq_one_letter_code
_entity_poly.pdbx_strand_id
1 'polypeptide(L)'
;MLRSNRKRFWNSAAQMRISAGGRPKFNKRSRGPWAGIVVKSLVKSLTCRYCNLRDRMVVLRCRDSHHATLERVLFPLQSLQFQFSDQGVAEVWTHGRGGAELLERCSMHELSC
;
A
#
# COMPACT_ATOMS: atom_id res chain seq x y z
N MET A 1 -31.76 24.14 16.03
CA MET A 1 -30.79 25.16 15.56
C MET A 1 -29.42 24.86 16.16
N LEU A 2 -28.37 24.87 15.32
CA LEU A 2 -26.92 25.14 15.60
C LEU A 2 -26.11 24.07 16.39
N ARG A 3 -25.12 23.40 15.74
CA ARG A 3 -23.64 23.61 15.76
C ARG A 3 -22.99 23.29 17.12
N SER A 4 -21.76 22.78 17.28
CA SER A 4 -20.66 22.25 16.46
C SER A 4 -19.53 21.92 17.48
N ASN A 5 -18.65 20.99 17.10
CA ASN A 5 -17.23 20.88 17.52
C ASN A 5 -16.85 20.53 18.97
N ARG A 6 -16.41 19.27 19.13
CA ARG A 6 -15.49 18.82 20.18
C ARG A 6 -14.06 19.22 19.84
N LYS A 7 -13.44 20.06 20.67
CA LYS A 7 -11.98 20.21 20.80
C LYS A 7 -11.52 19.38 21.99
N ARG A 8 -10.56 18.48 21.80
CA ARG A 8 -9.62 18.07 22.85
C ARG A 8 -8.23 18.01 22.26
N PHE A 9 -7.42 18.95 22.72
CA PHE A 9 -5.99 19.06 22.50
C PHE A 9 -5.26 17.96 23.28
N TRP A 10 -4.21 17.40 22.68
CA TRP A 10 -3.12 16.76 23.39
C TRP A 10 -1.84 17.50 23.01
N ASN A 11 -1.27 18.20 23.99
CA ASN A 11 0.11 18.65 23.99
C ASN A 11 0.97 17.53 24.57
N SER A 12 2.06 17.18 23.89
CA SER A 12 3.31 16.79 24.54
C SER A 12 4.46 17.02 23.57
N ALA A 13 5.44 17.75 24.09
CA ALA A 13 6.55 18.35 23.38
C ALA A 13 7.62 17.33 22.98
N ALA A 14 8.23 17.57 21.82
CA ALA A 14 9.62 17.22 21.57
C ALA A 14 10.24 18.37 20.75
N GLN A 15 11.02 19.19 21.45
CA GLN A 15 11.77 20.31 20.92
C GLN A 15 12.95 19.79 20.08
N MET A 16 13.01 20.15 18.80
CA MET A 16 14.27 20.19 18.06
C MET A 16 14.55 21.64 17.64
N ARG A 17 15.60 22.20 18.24
CA ARG A 17 16.18 23.50 17.88
C ARG A 17 16.86 23.37 16.53
N ILE A 18 16.38 24.12 15.53
CA ILE A 18 17.13 24.38 14.30
C ILE A 18 17.87 25.69 14.52
N SER A 19 19.17 25.60 14.80
CA SER A 19 20.08 26.74 14.79
C SER A 19 20.42 27.16 13.36
N ALA A 20 20.44 28.48 13.17
CA ALA A 20 20.40 29.20 11.92
C ALA A 20 21.61 29.00 10.98
N GLY A 21 21.33 28.95 9.68
CA GLY A 21 21.90 29.90 8.71
C GLY A 21 23.39 29.81 8.41
N GLY A 22 23.80 28.81 7.63
CA GLY A 22 25.03 28.86 6.83
C GLY A 22 24.75 28.33 5.42
N ARG A 23 24.88 29.17 4.38
CA ARG A 23 24.75 28.72 2.97
C ARG A 23 25.78 27.62 2.70
N PRO A 24 25.40 26.43 2.22
CA PRO A 24 26.39 25.45 1.81
C PRO A 24 26.99 25.88 0.46
N LYS A 25 28.25 26.31 0.48
CA LYS A 25 29.09 26.38 -0.72
C LYS A 25 29.33 24.95 -1.20
N PHE A 26 28.89 24.63 -2.41
CA PHE A 26 29.08 23.31 -3.02
C PHE A 26 30.54 23.12 -3.41
N ASN A 27 31.33 22.49 -2.55
CA ASN A 27 32.71 22.11 -2.85
C ASN A 27 32.73 20.71 -3.47
N LYS A 28 33.06 20.62 -4.76
CA LYS A 28 33.21 19.35 -5.49
C LYS A 28 34.49 18.64 -5.05
N ARG A 29 34.51 17.98 -3.89
CA ARG A 29 35.49 16.95 -3.50
C ARG A 29 35.16 16.40 -2.10
N SER A 30 34.32 15.37 -2.05
CA SER A 30 34.28 14.45 -0.92
C SER A 30 33.57 13.17 -1.33
N ARG A 31 34.34 12.13 -1.64
CA ARG A 31 33.88 10.74 -1.52
C ARG A 31 33.76 10.47 -0.02
N GLY A 32 32.54 10.32 0.49
CA GLY A 32 32.22 10.13 1.91
C GLY A 32 30.79 9.61 2.11
N PRO A 33 30.49 8.97 3.25
CA PRO A 33 29.56 7.85 3.35
C PRO A 33 28.11 8.31 3.55
N TRP A 34 27.50 8.82 2.49
CA TRP A 34 26.04 8.86 2.41
C TRP A 34 25.58 7.51 1.85
N ALA A 35 25.82 6.44 2.63
CA ALA A 35 25.06 5.22 2.44
C ALA A 35 23.61 5.61 2.78
N GLY A 36 22.80 5.83 1.75
CA GLY A 36 21.38 6.11 1.92
C GLY A 36 20.80 5.06 2.87
N ILE A 37 20.02 5.51 3.85
CA ILE A 37 19.28 4.62 4.73
C ILE A 37 18.31 3.84 3.82
N VAL A 38 18.73 2.65 3.40
CA VAL A 38 17.84 1.69 2.75
C VAL A 38 16.99 1.13 3.87
N VAL A 39 15.82 1.71 4.09
CA VAL A 39 14.79 1.09 4.92
C VAL A 39 14.36 -0.18 4.17
N LYS A 40 15.01 -1.30 4.46
CA LYS A 40 14.56 -2.61 3.99
C LYS A 40 13.21 -2.84 4.66
N SER A 41 12.14 -2.87 3.88
CA SER A 41 10.88 -3.44 4.34
C SER A 41 11.19 -4.87 4.80
N LEU A 42 10.94 -5.16 6.08
CA LEU A 42 11.08 -6.51 6.63
C LEU A 42 9.94 -7.44 6.19
N VAL A 43 9.00 -6.92 5.41
CA VAL A 43 7.84 -7.68 4.94
C VAL A 43 8.26 -8.54 3.75
N LYS A 44 8.18 -9.86 3.92
CA LYS A 44 8.40 -10.82 2.85
C LYS A 44 7.29 -10.66 1.81
N SER A 45 7.67 -10.52 0.54
CA SER A 45 6.75 -10.35 -0.58
C SER A 45 6.81 -11.55 -1.51
N LEU A 46 5.66 -11.95 -2.05
CA LEU A 46 5.50 -12.95 -3.09
C LEU A 46 5.26 -12.28 -4.45
N THR A 47 5.67 -12.96 -5.52
CA THR A 47 5.20 -12.66 -6.87
C THR A 47 3.92 -13.44 -7.09
N CYS A 48 2.82 -12.73 -7.29
CA CYS A 48 1.49 -13.31 -7.44
C CYS A 48 0.95 -13.10 -8.84
N ARG A 49 0.07 -14.00 -9.29
CA ARG A 49 -0.73 -13.86 -10.50
C ARG A 49 -2.18 -14.23 -10.22
N TYR A 50 -3.08 -13.35 -10.64
CA TYR A 50 -4.51 -13.62 -10.65
C TYR A 50 -5.02 -13.58 -12.10
N CYS A 51 -5.84 -14.56 -12.47
CA CYS A 51 -6.48 -14.64 -13.79
C CYS A 51 -7.99 -14.61 -13.62
N ASN A 52 -8.67 -13.62 -14.19
CA ASN A 52 -10.12 -13.56 -14.17
C ASN A 52 -10.70 -14.53 -15.21
N LEU A 53 -11.03 -15.75 -14.79
CA LEU A 53 -11.66 -16.75 -15.67
C LEU A 53 -13.18 -16.57 -15.82
N ARG A 54 -13.76 -15.56 -15.19
CA ARG A 54 -15.20 -15.28 -15.27
C ARG A 54 -15.53 -14.49 -16.52
N ASP A 55 -16.77 -14.60 -16.98
CA ASP A 55 -17.34 -13.88 -18.12
C ASP A 55 -17.73 -12.42 -17.81
N ARG A 56 -17.41 -11.95 -16.60
CA ARG A 56 -17.75 -10.62 -16.10
C ARG A 56 -16.55 -9.92 -15.46
N MET A 57 -16.66 -8.59 -15.37
CA MET A 57 -15.68 -7.77 -14.66
C MET A 57 -15.68 -8.07 -13.16
N VAL A 58 -14.51 -8.07 -12.56
CA VAL A 58 -14.31 -8.23 -11.12
C VAL A 58 -13.38 -7.16 -10.57
N VAL A 59 -13.44 -6.94 -9.26
CA VAL A 59 -12.48 -6.11 -8.54
C VAL A 59 -11.63 -7.03 -7.65
N LEU A 60 -10.35 -7.11 -7.95
CA LEU A 60 -9.36 -7.76 -7.09
C LEU A 60 -8.87 -6.75 -6.06
N ARG A 61 -9.03 -7.07 -4.79
CA ARG A 61 -8.60 -6.25 -3.66
C ARG A 61 -7.68 -7.04 -2.74
N CYS A 62 -6.42 -6.67 -2.67
CA CYS A 62 -5.45 -7.23 -1.73
C CYS A 62 -5.30 -6.32 -0.53
N ARG A 63 -5.23 -6.89 0.67
CA ARG A 63 -4.95 -6.19 1.93
C ARG A 63 -4.00 -7.00 2.80
N ASP A 64 -3.18 -6.32 3.60
CA ASP A 64 -2.40 -6.94 4.67
C ASP A 64 -2.60 -6.22 6.02
N SER A 65 -2.00 -6.76 7.08
CA SER A 65 -2.00 -6.19 8.44
C SER A 65 -1.18 -4.90 8.56
N HIS A 66 -0.37 -4.58 7.55
CA HIS A 66 0.48 -3.39 7.50
C HIS A 66 -0.15 -2.23 6.72
N HIS A 67 -1.47 -2.31 6.48
CA HIS A 67 -2.25 -1.33 5.73
C HIS A 67 -1.84 -1.18 4.25
N ALA A 68 -1.05 -2.10 3.69
CA ALA A 68 -0.83 -2.13 2.26
C ALA A 68 -2.11 -2.59 1.55
N THR A 69 -2.49 -1.89 0.49
CA THR A 69 -3.68 -2.22 -0.29
C THR A 69 -3.40 -2.16 -1.78
N LEU A 70 -3.81 -3.20 -2.51
CA LEU A 70 -3.90 -3.18 -3.97
C LEU A 70 -5.39 -3.30 -4.34
N GLU A 71 -5.87 -2.45 -5.23
CA GLU A 71 -7.22 -2.61 -5.80
C GLU A 71 -7.16 -2.44 -7.31
N ARG A 72 -7.65 -3.43 -8.06
CA ARG A 72 -7.62 -3.45 -9.52
C ARG A 72 -8.91 -4.06 -10.08
N VAL A 73 -9.46 -3.40 -11.09
CA VAL A 73 -10.54 -3.92 -11.91
C VAL A 73 -9.95 -4.83 -12.97
N LEU A 74 -10.53 -6.01 -13.16
CA LEU A 74 -10.12 -6.97 -14.17
C LEU A 74 -11.27 -7.32 -15.09
N PHE A 75 -11.03 -7.19 -16.39
CA PHE A 75 -11.96 -7.60 -17.43
C PHE A 75 -12.01 -9.13 -17.55
N PRO A 76 -13.05 -9.69 -18.18
CA PRO A 76 -13.09 -11.12 -18.51
C PRO A 76 -11.79 -11.57 -19.20
N LEU A 77 -11.26 -12.71 -18.77
CA LEU A 77 -10.03 -13.34 -19.29
C LEU A 77 -8.72 -12.53 -19.09
N GLN A 78 -8.77 -11.40 -18.38
CA GLN A 78 -7.58 -10.63 -18.06
C GLN A 78 -6.77 -11.31 -16.95
N SER A 79 -5.43 -11.23 -17.05
CA SER A 79 -4.50 -11.60 -15.99
C SER A 79 -3.80 -10.38 -15.40
N LEU A 80 -3.47 -10.46 -14.13
CA LEU A 80 -2.69 -9.46 -13.40
C LEU A 80 -1.57 -10.14 -12.64
N GLN A 81 -0.34 -9.70 -12.89
CA GLN A 81 0.83 -10.06 -12.11
C GLN A 81 1.21 -8.90 -11.19
N PHE A 82 1.48 -9.19 -9.92
CA PHE A 82 1.77 -8.18 -8.91
C PHE A 82 2.67 -8.75 -7.80
N GLN A 83 3.28 -7.85 -7.02
CA GLN A 83 3.99 -8.23 -5.80
C GLN A 83 3.17 -7.82 -4.58
N PHE A 84 3.08 -8.70 -3.59
CA PHE A 84 2.35 -8.42 -2.36
C PHE A 84 2.92 -9.17 -1.15
N SER A 85 2.65 -8.68 0.06
CA SER A 85 3.05 -9.34 1.32
C SER A 85 2.56 -10.78 1.37
N ASP A 86 3.38 -11.72 1.85
CA ASP A 86 2.99 -13.14 2.00
C ASP A 86 1.85 -13.37 3.01
N GLN A 87 1.67 -12.47 3.98
CA GLN A 87 0.56 -12.47 4.94
C GLN A 87 -0.72 -11.80 4.40
N GLY A 88 -0.71 -11.34 3.15
CA GLY A 88 -1.85 -10.68 2.54
C GLY A 88 -3.01 -11.62 2.21
N VAL A 89 -4.19 -11.03 2.02
CA VAL A 89 -5.38 -11.71 1.51
C VAL A 89 -5.91 -10.95 0.30
N ALA A 90 -6.24 -11.68 -0.75
CA ALA A 90 -6.92 -11.20 -1.95
C ALA A 90 -8.41 -11.50 -1.82
N GLU A 91 -9.23 -10.48 -2.02
CA GLU A 91 -10.68 -10.59 -2.11
C GLU A 91 -11.10 -10.22 -3.52
N VAL A 92 -11.97 -11.02 -4.13
CA VAL A 92 -12.49 -10.75 -5.48
C VAL A 92 -13.95 -10.40 -5.36
N TRP A 93 -14.32 -9.25 -5.88
CA TRP A 93 -15.65 -8.68 -5.76
C TRP A 93 -16.32 -8.56 -7.13
N THR A 94 -17.64 -8.68 -7.18
CA THR A 94 -18.40 -8.34 -8.38
C THR A 94 -18.27 -6.85 -8.70
N HIS A 95 -18.25 -6.53 -10.00
CA HIS A 95 -18.41 -5.17 -10.50
C HIS A 95 -19.79 -5.07 -11.16
N GLY A 96 -20.81 -4.59 -10.45
CA GLY A 96 -22.19 -4.59 -10.97
C GLY A 96 -23.12 -3.57 -10.31
N ARG A 97 -24.22 -3.25 -11.00
CA ARG A 97 -25.24 -2.28 -10.54
C ARG A 97 -26.01 -2.74 -9.29
N GLY A 98 -25.99 -4.04 -8.98
CA GLY A 98 -26.61 -4.60 -7.78
C GLY A 98 -25.81 -4.38 -6.49
N GLY A 99 -24.61 -3.81 -6.58
CA GLY A 99 -23.68 -3.68 -5.46
C GLY A 99 -22.51 -4.67 -5.58
N ALA A 100 -21.45 -4.40 -4.81
CA ALA A 100 -20.28 -5.26 -4.76
C ALA A 100 -20.53 -6.45 -3.83
N GLU A 101 -20.46 -7.65 -4.39
CA GLU A 101 -20.59 -8.91 -3.69
C GLU A 101 -19.24 -9.63 -3.69
N LEU A 102 -18.84 -10.16 -2.53
CA LEU A 102 -17.63 -10.95 -2.42
C LEU A 102 -17.83 -12.31 -3.07
N LEU A 103 -17.02 -12.63 -4.07
CA LEU A 103 -17.05 -13.90 -4.81
C LEU A 103 -16.12 -14.94 -4.22
N GLU A 104 -14.89 -14.54 -3.88
CA GLU A 104 -13.85 -15.45 -3.40
C GLU A 104 -12.82 -14.71 -2.54
N ARG A 105 -12.16 -15.48 -1.67
CA ARG A 105 -10.95 -15.05 -0.96
C ARG A 105 -9.83 -16.02 -1.28
N CYS A 106 -8.65 -15.47 -1.56
CA CYS A 106 -7.44 -16.23 -1.81
C CYS A 106 -6.32 -15.68 -0.93
N SER A 107 -5.54 -16.57 -0.33
CA SER A 107 -4.24 -16.22 0.26
C SER A 107 -3.23 -15.85 -0.81
N MET A 108 -2.22 -15.04 -0.47
CA MET A 108 -1.15 -14.72 -1.43
C MET A 108 -0.34 -15.95 -1.84
N HIS A 109 -0.32 -16.99 -1.00
CA HIS A 109 0.30 -18.28 -1.31
C HIS A 109 -0.42 -19.02 -2.44
N GLU A 110 -1.75 -19.02 -2.46
CA GLU A 110 -2.54 -19.63 -3.55
C GLU A 110 -2.33 -18.90 -4.89
N LEU A 111 -2.04 -17.59 -4.82
CA LEU A 111 -1.77 -16.77 -6.01
C LEU A 111 -0.28 -16.74 -6.40
N SER A 112 0.61 -17.36 -5.63
CA SER A 112 2.06 -17.28 -5.87
C SER A 112 2.48 -18.07 -7.11
N CYS A 113 3.45 -17.53 -7.87
CA CYS A 113 4.02 -18.13 -9.08
C CYS A 113 5.44 -18.64 -8.86
#